data_AF-F9XLV4-F1
#
_entry.id   AF-F9XLV4-F1
#
_cell.length_a   1.000
_cell.length_b   1.000
_cell.length_c   1.000
_cell.angle_alpha   90.00
_cell.angle_beta   90.00
_cell.angle_gamma   90.00
#
_symmetry.space_group_name_H-M   'P 1'
#
loop_
_entity.id
_entity.type
_entity.pdbx_description
1 polymer ?
#
loop_
_entity_poly.entity_id
_entity_poly.type
_entity_poly.pdbx_seq_one_letter_code
_entity_poly.pdbx_strand_id
1 'polypeptide(L)'
;MAPSSPTPTKATDSIPYLYRFLLTSLEGPMAIGGVLLALFAPGQYLSGITRETLTTTHGPTDFIYTQLAGAWLYIVFTELVIMRAIDDVRVWKYLCAGILCSDVLFTHSLAEAVGGWG
;
A
#
# COMPACT_ATOMS: atom_id res chain seq x y z
N MET A 1 23.37 -7.25 -37.69
CA MET A 1 22.41 -8.08 -36.94
C MET A 1 22.21 -7.39 -35.60
N ALA A 2 21.05 -6.76 -35.37
CA ALA A 2 20.81 -6.08 -34.09
C ALA A 2 20.69 -7.14 -32.97
N PRO A 3 21.23 -6.91 -31.77
CA PRO A 3 21.06 -7.86 -30.67
C PRO A 3 19.57 -7.97 -30.33
N SER A 4 19.06 -9.21 -30.30
CA SER A 4 17.70 -9.50 -29.83
C SER A 4 17.58 -9.07 -28.38
N SER A 5 16.63 -8.19 -28.06
CA SER A 5 16.33 -7.80 -26.68
C SER A 5 16.04 -9.05 -25.83
N PRO A 6 16.63 -9.15 -24.62
CA PRO A 6 16.40 -10.31 -23.76
C PRO A 6 14.91 -10.43 -23.41
N THR A 7 14.37 -11.64 -23.51
CA THR A 7 12.97 -11.94 -23.15
C THR A 7 12.73 -11.62 -21.67
N PRO A 8 11.66 -10.88 -21.33
CA PRO A 8 11.32 -10.60 -19.94
C PRO A 8 11.12 -11.88 -19.12
N THR A 9 11.68 -11.92 -17.91
CA THR A 9 11.47 -13.04 -16.99
C THR A 9 10.09 -12.92 -16.34
N LYS A 10 9.29 -13.99 -16.44
CA LYS A 10 7.94 -14.03 -15.87
C LYS A 10 7.95 -13.97 -14.35
N ALA A 11 7.09 -13.14 -13.78
CA ALA A 11 6.95 -12.99 -12.33
C ALA A 11 6.38 -14.26 -11.70
N THR A 12 5.42 -14.89 -12.38
CA THR A 12 4.77 -16.14 -11.96
C THR A 12 5.75 -17.30 -11.77
N ASP A 13 6.77 -17.39 -12.63
CA ASP A 13 7.77 -18.47 -12.60
C ASP A 13 8.89 -18.21 -11.59
N SER A 14 9.19 -16.94 -11.30
CA SER A 14 10.34 -16.56 -10.46
C SER A 14 9.97 -16.29 -9.00
N ILE A 15 8.73 -15.88 -8.73
CA ILE A 15 8.30 -15.47 -7.40
C ILE A 15 7.49 -16.61 -6.76
N PRO A 16 7.86 -17.06 -5.53
CA PRO A 16 7.10 -18.09 -4.84
C PRO A 16 5.63 -17.70 -4.65
N TYR A 17 4.74 -18.69 -4.72
CA TYR A 17 3.30 -18.48 -4.68
C TYR A 17 2.83 -17.65 -3.47
N LEU A 18 3.40 -17.90 -2.28
CA LEU A 18 3.02 -17.18 -1.07
C LEU A 18 3.17 -15.67 -1.22
N TYR A 19 4.30 -15.18 -1.76
CA TYR A 19 4.51 -13.75 -1.97
C TYR A 19 3.52 -13.18 -3.00
N ARG A 20 3.27 -13.90 -4.09
CA ARG A 20 2.29 -13.49 -5.10
C ARG A 20 0.88 -13.40 -4.50
N PHE A 21 0.51 -14.36 -3.67
CA PHE A 21 -0.77 -14.37 -2.98
C PHE A 21 -0.91 -13.19 -2.02
N LEU A 22 0.10 -12.92 -1.19
CA LEU A 22 0.08 -11.81 -0.25
C LEU A 22 -0.10 -10.48 -0.98
N LEU A 23 0.81 -10.16 -1.92
CA LEU A 23 0.81 -8.89 -2.66
C LEU A 23 -0.45 -8.69 -3.49
N THR A 24 -0.89 -9.72 -4.22
CA THR A 24 -1.98 -9.52 -5.19
C THR A 24 -3.36 -9.88 -4.63
N SER A 25 -3.48 -10.68 -3.58
CA SER A 25 -4.78 -11.23 -3.13
C SER A 25 -5.13 -10.91 -1.70
N LEU A 26 -4.16 -10.60 -0.84
CA LEU A 26 -4.41 -10.24 0.56
C LEU A 26 -4.25 -8.73 0.80
N GLU A 27 -3.15 -8.15 0.35
CA GLU A 27 -2.78 -6.76 0.60
C GLU A 27 -3.78 -5.77 0.01
N GLY A 28 -4.04 -5.86 -1.30
CA GLY A 28 -5.04 -5.03 -1.97
C GLY A 28 -6.41 -4.99 -1.27
N PRO A 29 -7.06 -6.12 -0.94
CA PRO A 29 -8.32 -6.09 -0.19
C PRO A 29 -8.23 -5.49 1.21
N MET A 30 -7.14 -5.71 1.94
CA MET A 30 -6.93 -5.05 3.24
C MET A 30 -6.78 -3.53 3.08
N ALA A 31 -6.03 -3.09 2.07
CA ALA A 31 -5.85 -1.68 1.76
C ALA A 31 -7.18 -1.01 1.32
N ILE A 32 -8.08 -1.73 0.63
CA ILE A 32 -9.45 -1.25 0.37
C ILE A 32 -10.18 -0.97 1.69
N GLY A 33 -10.09 -1.88 2.67
CA GLY A 33 -10.67 -1.66 4.00
C GLY A 33 -10.13 -0.38 4.64
N GLY A 34 -8.83 -0.15 4.49
CA GLY A 34 -8.19 1.09 4.89
C GLY A 34 -8.77 2.34 4.19
N VAL A 35 -8.93 2.31 2.86
CA VAL A 35 -9.52 3.39 2.07
C VAL A 35 -10.93 3.72 2.59
N LEU A 36 -11.74 2.70 2.85
CA LEU A 36 -13.10 2.87 3.36
C LEU A 36 -13.10 3.49 4.76
N LEU A 37 -12.22 3.04 5.66
CA LEU A 37 -12.10 3.62 7.00
C LEU A 37 -11.67 5.09 6.92
N ALA A 38 -10.68 5.43 6.11
CA ALA A 38 -10.22 6.81 5.95
C ALA A 38 -11.31 7.75 5.38
N LEU A 39 -12.14 7.26 4.44
CA LEU A 39 -13.18 8.08 3.82
C LEU A 39 -14.46 8.20 4.68
N PHE A 40 -14.87 7.12 5.33
CA PHE A 40 -16.20 7.05 5.97
C PHE A 40 -16.17 7.03 7.49
N ALA A 41 -15.05 6.64 8.10
CA ALA A 41 -14.90 6.54 9.54
C ALA A 41 -13.50 6.97 10.00
N PRO A 42 -13.04 8.20 9.67
CA PRO A 42 -11.66 8.62 9.94
C PRO A 42 -11.31 8.65 11.43
N GLY A 43 -12.31 8.81 12.32
CA GLY A 43 -12.11 8.66 13.77
C GLY A 43 -11.76 7.22 14.19
N GLN A 44 -12.45 6.22 13.62
CA GLN A 44 -12.13 4.80 13.88
C GLN A 44 -10.79 4.41 13.25
N TYR A 45 -10.50 4.96 12.08
CA TYR A 45 -9.20 4.82 11.46
C TYR A 45 -8.08 5.29 12.39
N LEU A 46 -8.20 6.52 12.90
CA LEU A 46 -7.25 7.16 13.80
C LEU A 46 -7.08 6.38 15.11
N SER A 47 -8.19 5.95 15.69
CA SER A 47 -8.23 5.15 16.92
C SER A 47 -7.42 3.85 16.77
N GLY A 48 -7.60 3.14 15.66
CA GLY A 48 -6.89 1.90 15.37
C GLY A 48 -5.38 2.07 15.21
N ILE A 49 -4.92 3.21 14.70
CA ILE A 49 -3.49 3.48 14.46
C ILE A 49 -2.79 4.21 15.61
N THR A 50 -3.54 4.69 16.61
CA THR A 50 -3.00 5.47 17.73
C THR A 50 -3.23 4.82 19.09
N ARG A 51 -3.60 3.53 19.15
CA ARG A 51 -3.93 2.84 20.42
C ARG A 51 -5.03 3.57 21.21
N GLU A 52 -6.06 4.02 20.51
CA GLU A 52 -7.19 4.78 21.10
C GLU A 52 -6.80 6.13 21.71
N THR A 53 -5.56 6.62 21.55
CA THR A 53 -5.20 7.93 22.10
C THR A 53 -5.87 9.07 21.33
N LEU A 54 -6.16 8.87 20.04
CA LEU A 54 -6.90 9.82 19.21
C LEU A 54 -8.12 9.13 18.60
N THR A 55 -9.32 9.53 19.02
CA THR A 55 -10.60 8.95 18.58
C THR A 55 -11.45 9.91 17.74
N THR A 56 -11.07 11.19 17.71
CA THR A 56 -11.77 12.25 16.99
C THR A 56 -10.84 12.96 16.02
N THR A 57 -11.36 13.29 14.85
CA THR A 57 -10.61 14.09 13.87
C THR A 57 -10.69 15.58 14.19
N HIS A 58 -9.83 16.36 13.55
CA HIS A 58 -9.80 17.80 13.67
C HIS A 58 -10.36 18.41 12.38
N GLY A 59 -11.59 18.94 12.45
CA GLY A 59 -12.40 19.38 11.30
C GLY A 59 -11.66 20.17 10.21
N PRO A 60 -10.84 21.18 10.56
CA PRO A 60 -10.06 21.94 9.57
C PRO A 60 -9.06 21.12 8.73
N THR A 61 -8.68 19.93 9.19
CA THR A 61 -7.66 19.06 8.56
C THR A 61 -8.23 17.76 8.03
N ASP A 62 -9.56 17.57 8.06
CA ASP A 62 -10.20 16.32 7.66
C ASP A 62 -9.96 15.95 6.19
N PHE A 63 -9.66 16.93 5.33
CA PHE A 63 -9.31 16.69 3.93
C PHE A 63 -8.06 15.80 3.75
N ILE A 64 -7.18 15.72 4.77
CA ILE A 64 -5.98 14.88 4.75
C ILE A 64 -6.36 13.39 4.68
N TYR A 65 -7.46 12.96 5.31
CA TYR A 65 -7.91 11.57 5.22
C TYR A 65 -8.35 11.20 3.80
N THR A 66 -8.91 12.13 3.04
CA THR A 66 -9.20 11.93 1.62
C THR A 66 -7.92 11.81 0.78
N GLN A 67 -6.88 12.59 1.09
CA GLN A 67 -5.57 12.47 0.44
C GLN A 67 -4.92 11.11 0.75
N LEU A 68 -5.01 10.67 2.01
CA LEU A 68 -4.53 9.37 2.48
C LEU A 68 -5.26 8.22 1.79
N ALA A 69 -6.59 8.28 1.72
CA ALA A 69 -7.40 7.32 0.98
C ALA A 69 -7.00 7.25 -0.50
N GLY A 70 -6.69 8.38 -1.13
CA GLY A 70 -6.17 8.43 -2.50
C GLY A 70 -4.81 7.72 -2.65
N ALA A 71 -3.90 7.92 -1.70
CA ALA A 71 -2.60 7.24 -1.70
C ALA A 71 -2.76 5.71 -1.56
N TRP A 72 -3.64 5.25 -0.68
CA TRP A 72 -3.95 3.84 -0.50
C TRP A 72 -4.64 3.23 -1.71
N LEU A 73 -5.54 3.97 -2.35
CA LEU A 73 -6.20 3.53 -3.58
C LEU A 73 -5.20 3.35 -4.73
N TYR A 74 -4.13 4.15 -4.79
CA TYR A 74 -3.06 3.97 -5.77
C TYR A 74 -2.29 2.64 -5.56
N ILE A 75 -2.02 2.28 -4.31
CA ILE A 75 -1.42 0.98 -3.97
C ILE A 75 -2.37 -0.15 -4.39
N VAL A 76 -3.66 -0.07 -4.01
CA VAL A 76 -4.69 -1.04 -4.41
C VAL A 76 -4.73 -1.22 -5.93
N PHE A 77 -4.72 -0.12 -6.69
CA PHE A 77 -4.72 -0.18 -8.16
C PHE A 77 -3.46 -0.87 -8.69
N THR A 78 -2.30 -0.55 -8.11
CA THR A 78 -1.02 -1.14 -8.50
C THR A 78 -1.04 -2.66 -8.30
N GLU A 79 -1.51 -3.13 -7.15
CA GLU A 79 -1.51 -4.55 -6.80
C GLU A 79 -2.61 -5.36 -7.50
N LEU A 80 -3.84 -4.84 -7.50
CA LEU A 80 -4.98 -5.58 -8.04
C LEU A 80 -5.07 -5.51 -9.56
N VAL A 81 -4.60 -4.41 -10.16
CA VAL A 81 -4.70 -4.17 -11.61
C VAL A 81 -3.34 -4.34 -12.28
N ILE A 82 -2.34 -3.54 -11.92
CA ILE A 82 -1.07 -3.50 -12.68
C ILE A 82 -0.29 -4.82 -12.53
N MET A 83 -0.11 -5.31 -11.30
CA MET A 83 0.63 -6.55 -11.05
C MET A 83 -0.06 -7.79 -11.63
N ARG A 84 -1.39 -7.77 -11.81
CA ARG A 84 -2.13 -8.83 -12.52
C ARG A 84 -2.05 -8.72 -14.03
N ALA A 85 -1.98 -7.49 -14.56
CA ALA A 85 -1.91 -7.25 -15.99
C ALA A 85 -0.52 -7.50 -16.58
N ILE A 86 0.55 -7.32 -15.77
CA ILE A 86 1.94 -7.37 -16.22
C ILE A 86 2.71 -8.47 -15.48
N ASP A 87 3.04 -9.55 -16.18
CA ASP A 87 3.81 -10.69 -15.64
C ASP A 87 5.33 -10.52 -15.90
N ASP A 88 5.92 -9.40 -15.47
CA ASP A 88 7.36 -9.14 -15.56
C ASP A 88 7.96 -8.89 -14.17
N VAL A 89 8.95 -9.71 -13.78
CA VAL A 89 9.67 -9.61 -12.50
C VAL A 89 10.24 -8.22 -12.26
N ARG A 90 10.77 -7.55 -13.29
CA ARG A 90 11.40 -6.24 -13.14
C ARG A 90 10.36 -5.19 -12.78
N VAL A 91 9.21 -5.23 -13.46
CA VAL A 91 8.08 -4.34 -13.17
C VAL A 91 7.58 -4.58 -11.75
N TRP A 92 7.39 -5.84 -11.35
CA TRP A 92 6.98 -6.18 -9.99
C TRP A 92 7.94 -5.65 -8.94
N LYS A 93 9.26 -5.78 -9.15
CA LYS A 93 10.27 -5.24 -8.23
C LYS A 93 10.19 -3.73 -8.07
N TYR A 94 10.01 -2.99 -9.16
CA TYR A 94 9.88 -1.53 -9.08
C TYR A 94 8.60 -1.09 -8.39
N LEU A 95 7.48 -1.77 -8.66
CA LEU A 95 6.21 -1.49 -7.98
C LEU A 95 6.31 -1.79 -6.48
N CYS A 96 6.85 -2.94 -6.10
CA CYS A 96 7.07 -3.30 -4.70
C CYS A 96 8.01 -2.31 -3.99
N ALA A 97 9.07 -1.84 -4.67
CA ALA A 97 9.95 -0.82 -4.10
C ALA A 97 9.23 0.51 -3.87
N GLY A 98 8.33 0.91 -4.78
CA GLY A 98 7.49 2.10 -4.60
C GLY A 98 6.51 1.97 -3.44
N ILE A 99 5.84 0.82 -3.32
CA ILE A 99 4.95 0.51 -2.19
C ILE A 99 5.74 0.53 -0.87
N LEU A 100 6.91 -0.09 -0.83
CA LEU A 100 7.78 -0.10 0.35
C LEU A 100 8.17 1.31 0.81
N CYS A 101 8.44 2.24 -0.11
CA CYS A 101 8.69 3.64 0.25
C CYS A 101 7.49 4.27 0.96
N SER A 102 6.27 3.97 0.52
CA SER A 102 5.05 4.42 1.18
C SER A 102 4.92 3.79 2.57
N ASP A 103 5.14 2.48 2.68
CA ASP A 103 5.01 1.75 3.95
C ASP A 103 6.01 2.20 5.01
N VAL A 104 7.24 2.55 4.61
CA VAL A 104 8.26 3.10 5.52
C VAL A 104 7.77 4.41 6.13
N LEU A 105 7.23 5.33 5.32
CA LEU A 105 6.71 6.60 5.82
C LEU A 105 5.44 6.41 6.65
N PHE A 106 4.56 5.48 6.24
CA PHE A 106 3.38 5.13 6.99
C PHE A 106 3.74 4.58 8.38
N THR A 107 4.59 3.56 8.45
CA THR A 107 5.05 2.98 9.72
C THR A 107 5.82 3.97 10.58
N HIS A 108 6.59 4.87 9.98
CA HIS A 108 7.21 5.98 10.72
C HIS A 108 6.17 6.88 11.39
N SER A 109 5.10 7.26 10.66
CA SER A 109 4.02 8.06 11.23
C SER A 109 3.27 7.34 12.36
N LEU A 110 3.15 6.02 12.29
CA LEU A 110 2.59 5.21 13.38
C LEU A 110 3.46 5.27 14.62
N ALA A 111 4.79 5.15 14.46
CA ALA A 111 5.71 5.27 15.57
C ALA A 111 5.59 6.65 16.23
N GLU A 112 5.55 7.73 15.45
CA GLU A 112 5.32 9.09 15.97
C GLU A 112 4.00 9.18 16.76
N ALA A 113 2.93 8.57 16.26
CA ALA A 113 1.62 8.61 16.91
C ALA A 113 1.57 7.90 18.27
N VAL A 114 2.43 6.91 18.52
CA VAL A 114 2.45 6.12 19.77
C VAL A 114 3.58 6.49 20.74
N GLY A 115 4.25 7.63 20.52
CA GLY A 115 5.29 8.14 21.43
C GLY A 115 6.71 8.10 20.86
N GLY A 116 6.87 7.80 19.58
CA GLY A 116 8.15 7.75 18.88
C GLY A 116 8.85 6.39 18.97
N TRP A 117 10.16 6.39 18.69
CA TRP A 117 11.01 5.20 18.68
C TRP A 117 11.73 4.93 20.02
N GLY A 118 11.41 5.70 21.07
CA GLY A 118 12.11 5.74 22.36
C GLY A 118 11.30 5.16 23.52
#